data_AF-A0A398BS56-F1
#
_entry.id   AF-A0A398BS56-F1
#
_cell.length_a   1.000
_cell.length_b   1.000
_cell.length_c   1.000
_cell.angle_alpha   90.00
_cell.angle_beta   90.00
_cell.angle_gamma   90.00
#
_symmetry.space_group_name_H-M   'P 1'
#
loop_
_entity.id
_entity.type
_entity.pdbx_description
1 polymer ?
#
loop_
_entity_poly.entity_id
_entity_poly.type
_entity_poly.pdbx_seq_one_letter_code
_entity_poly.pdbx_strand_id
1 'polypeptide(L)'
;MTEQPPDIPQNVLVIDCPEAIAIAESLDPPPMILSITFRQLSKPLLALSAPDCIALPLFCAGFDAVQAIELLTALGYSGRICAFAPDLPQPDLVAAELTALAGGHPVSVITPGSSRHQRSR
;
A
#
# COMPACT_ATOMS: atom_id res chain seq x y z
N MET A 1 12.13 -20.75 3.81
CA MET A 1 11.60 -19.99 4.96
C MET A 1 10.83 -18.82 4.38
N THR A 2 9.51 -18.95 4.27
CA THR A 2 8.64 -17.83 3.91
C THR A 2 8.41 -17.04 5.19
N GLU A 3 9.14 -15.94 5.37
CA GLU A 3 8.81 -14.99 6.43
C GLU A 3 7.44 -14.41 6.12
N GLN A 4 6.48 -14.72 6.98
CA GLN A 4 5.15 -14.13 6.93
C GLN A 4 5.32 -12.66 7.33
N PRO A 5 4.86 -11.68 6.51
CA PRO A 5 5.06 -10.27 6.83
C PRO A 5 4.44 -9.93 8.20
N PRO A 6 5.06 -9.04 8.98
CA PRO A 6 4.59 -8.70 10.32
C PRO A 6 3.14 -8.16 10.27
N ASP A 7 2.29 -8.48 11.24
CA ASP A 7 0.88 -8.03 11.24
C ASP A 7 0.78 -6.50 11.13
N ILE A 8 1.65 -5.77 11.84
CA ILE A 8 1.79 -4.32 11.77
C ILE A 8 3.01 -3.98 10.89
N PRO A 9 2.86 -3.16 9.84
CA PRO A 9 4.00 -2.78 9.00
C PRO A 9 5.06 -2.06 9.84
N GLN A 10 6.33 -2.35 9.57
CA GLN A 10 7.48 -1.69 10.23
C GLN A 10 8.10 -0.64 9.32
N ASN A 11 7.92 -0.77 8.00
CA ASN A 11 8.55 0.11 7.03
C ASN A 11 7.64 0.35 5.83
N VAL A 12 7.06 1.55 5.81
CA VAL A 12 6.05 1.95 4.83
C VAL A 12 6.67 2.90 3.81
N LEU A 13 6.60 2.50 2.54
CA LEU A 13 6.88 3.39 1.42
C LEU A 13 5.55 3.99 0.93
N VAL A 14 5.41 5.31 1.07
CA VAL A 14 4.25 6.07 0.61
C VAL A 14 4.54 6.64 -0.78
N ILE A 15 3.65 6.39 -1.73
CA ILE A 15 3.78 6.88 -3.12
C ILE A 15 2.62 7.83 -3.41
N ASP A 16 2.90 9.12 -3.49
CA ASP A 16 1.91 10.18 -3.83
C ASP A 16 0.58 10.08 -3.03
N CYS A 17 0.63 9.60 -1.79
CA CYS A 17 -0.54 9.40 -0.92
C CYS A 17 -0.33 10.05 0.46
N PRO A 18 -0.44 11.38 0.58
CA PRO A 18 -0.20 12.07 1.85
C PRO A 18 -1.14 11.62 2.98
N GLU A 19 -2.35 11.16 2.67
CA GLU A 19 -3.30 10.63 3.65
C GLU A 19 -2.76 9.38 4.37
N ALA A 20 -1.95 8.57 3.68
CA ALA A 20 -1.34 7.38 4.27
C ALA A 20 -0.32 7.70 5.36
N ILE A 21 0.33 8.86 5.29
CA ILE A 21 1.32 9.30 6.28
C ILE A 21 0.64 9.47 7.64
N ALA A 22 -0.46 10.22 7.69
CA ALA A 22 -1.19 10.48 8.94
C ALA A 22 -1.74 9.18 9.56
N ILE A 23 -2.20 8.22 8.73
CA ILE A 23 -2.65 6.92 9.23
C ILE A 23 -1.46 6.12 9.78
N ALA A 24 -0.35 6.04 9.05
CA ALA A 24 0.83 5.30 9.46
C ALA A 24 1.42 5.86 10.77
N GLU A 25 1.53 7.18 10.90
CA GLU A 25 2.00 7.85 12.13
C GLU A 25 1.10 7.58 13.36
N SER A 26 -0.17 7.20 13.13
CA SER A 26 -1.12 6.88 14.20
C SER A 26 -1.07 5.41 14.67
N LEU A 27 -0.29 4.56 13.99
CA LEU A 27 -0.07 3.17 14.41
C LEU A 27 0.79 3.10 15.68
N ASP A 28 0.62 2.02 16.45
CA ASP A 28 1.39 1.79 17.67
C ASP A 28 2.08 0.40 17.63
N PRO A 29 3.41 0.33 17.49
CA PRO A 29 4.32 1.46 17.28
C PRO A 29 4.19 2.06 15.86
N PRO A 30 4.57 3.34 15.67
CA PRO A 30 4.60 3.94 14.34
C PRO A 30 5.74 3.32 13.50
N PRO A 31 5.51 3.00 12.22
CA PRO A 31 6.54 2.48 11.33
C PRO A 31 7.53 3.56 10.92
N MET A 32 8.65 3.13 10.34
CA MET A 32 9.46 4.00 9.50
C MET A 32 8.67 4.36 8.23
N ILE A 33 8.63 5.65 7.87
CA ILE A 33 7.90 6.13 6.70
C ILE A 33 8.88 6.79 5.73
N LEU A 34 8.87 6.34 4.48
CA LEU A 34 9.55 7.01 3.37
C LEU A 34 8.49 7.44 2.36
N SER A 35 8.42 8.74 2.06
CA SER A 35 7.49 9.28 1.05
C SER A 35 8.22 9.62 -0.23
N ILE A 36 7.66 9.17 -1.36
CA ILE A 36 8.18 9.40 -2.71
C ILE A 36 7.05 9.77 -3.67
N THR A 37 7.45 10.24 -4.84
CA THR A 37 6.59 10.27 -6.02
C THR A 37 6.71 8.98 -6.82
N PHE A 38 5.69 8.64 -7.60
CA PHE A 38 5.69 7.45 -8.45
C PHE A 38 6.87 7.41 -9.43
N ARG A 39 7.31 8.57 -9.91
CA ARG A 39 8.48 8.68 -10.81
C ARG A 39 9.81 8.28 -10.17
N GLN A 40 9.90 8.28 -8.84
CA GLN A 40 11.10 7.86 -8.11
C GLN A 40 11.11 6.35 -7.85
N LEU A 41 9.99 5.65 -8.07
CA LEU A 41 9.88 4.21 -7.84
C LEU A 41 10.87 3.48 -8.76
N SER A 42 11.78 2.73 -8.14
CA SER A 42 12.83 2.02 -8.85
C SER A 42 13.35 0.85 -8.04
N LYS A 43 13.99 -0.11 -8.72
CA LYS A 43 14.58 -1.29 -8.06
C LYS A 43 15.62 -0.92 -6.99
N PRO A 44 16.57 0.02 -7.23
CA PRO A 44 17.53 0.43 -6.21
C PRO A 44 16.86 1.05 -4.98
N LEU A 45 15.81 1.86 -5.19
CA LEU A 45 15.05 2.45 -4.09
C LEU A 45 14.37 1.37 -3.25
N LEU A 46 13.70 0.40 -3.88
CA LEU A 46 13.06 -0.72 -3.16
C LEU A 46 14.07 -1.58 -2.41
N ALA A 47 15.25 -1.82 -2.99
CA ALA A 47 16.31 -2.59 -2.34
C ALA A 47 16.92 -1.85 -1.13
N LEU A 48 17.11 -0.53 -1.23
CA LEU A 48 17.65 0.30 -0.16
C LEU A 48 16.63 0.51 0.97
N SER A 49 15.39 0.83 0.60
CA SER A 49 14.34 1.10 1.57
C SER A 49 13.74 -0.18 2.15
N ALA A 50 13.74 -1.31 1.45
CA ALA A 50 13.18 -2.59 1.90
C ALA A 50 11.79 -2.46 2.58
N PRO A 51 10.78 -1.87 1.91
CA PRO A 51 9.47 -1.66 2.51
C PRO A 51 8.73 -3.00 2.67
N ASP A 52 8.07 -3.19 3.80
CA ASP A 52 7.16 -4.34 4.02
C ASP A 52 5.71 -4.00 3.67
N CYS A 53 5.43 -2.73 3.41
CA CYS A 53 4.15 -2.20 2.97
C CYS A 53 4.35 -1.00 2.04
N ILE A 54 3.58 -0.94 0.96
CA ILE A 54 3.49 0.22 0.07
C ILE A 54 2.09 0.81 0.15
N ALA A 55 2.00 2.11 0.42
CA ALA A 55 0.76 2.85 0.41
C ALA A 55 0.71 3.80 -0.80
N LEU A 56 -0.38 3.75 -1.56
CA LEU A 56 -0.54 4.52 -2.80
C LEU A 56 -2.02 4.88 -3.03
N PRO A 57 -2.35 5.94 -3.80
CA PRO A 57 -3.73 6.22 -4.16
C PRO A 57 -4.26 5.16 -5.13
N LEU A 58 -5.54 4.81 -5.01
CA LEU A 58 -6.22 3.95 -5.98
C LEU A 58 -6.17 4.58 -7.38
N PHE A 59 -6.35 5.90 -7.45
CA PHE A 59 -6.22 6.70 -8.66
C PHE A 59 -5.77 8.12 -8.31
N CYS A 60 -4.87 8.67 -9.12
CA CYS A 60 -4.50 10.08 -9.08
C CYS A 60 -4.22 10.57 -10.51
N ALA A 61 -3.86 11.86 -10.68
CA ALA A 61 -3.60 12.41 -12.01
C ALA A 61 -2.35 11.82 -12.70
N GLY A 62 -1.43 11.22 -11.94
CA GLY A 62 -0.14 10.73 -12.44
C GLY A 62 -0.12 9.23 -12.79
N PHE A 63 -0.89 8.42 -12.07
CA PHE A 63 -0.99 6.97 -12.24
C PHE A 63 -2.24 6.43 -11.55
N ASP A 64 -2.56 5.16 -11.80
CA ASP A 64 -3.52 4.39 -11.02
C ASP A 64 -2.86 3.17 -10.34
N ALA A 65 -3.58 2.57 -9.39
CA ALA A 65 -3.06 1.42 -8.64
C ALA A 65 -2.67 0.25 -9.54
N VAL A 66 -3.31 0.05 -10.70
CA VAL A 66 -2.98 -1.03 -11.63
C VAL A 66 -1.59 -0.80 -12.22
N GLN A 67 -1.34 0.40 -12.74
CA GLN A 67 -0.02 0.77 -13.27
C GLN A 67 1.08 0.65 -12.21
N ALA A 68 0.78 1.02 -10.96
CA ALA A 68 1.73 0.88 -9.88
C ALA A 68 1.98 -0.58 -9.51
N ILE A 69 0.95 -1.42 -9.44
CA ILE A 69 1.07 -2.86 -9.17
C ILE A 69 1.90 -3.53 -10.26
N GLU A 70 1.61 -3.26 -11.53
CA GLU A 70 2.36 -3.83 -12.65
C GLU A 70 3.86 -3.49 -12.56
N LEU A 71 4.17 -2.22 -12.27
CA LEU A 71 5.56 -1.79 -12.08
C LEU A 71 6.19 -2.46 -10.85
N LEU A 72 5.50 -2.51 -9.71
CA LEU A 72 5.99 -3.16 -8.49
C LEU A 72 6.27 -4.65 -8.72
N THR A 73 5.37 -5.36 -9.39
CA THR A 73 5.56 -6.76 -9.78
C THR A 73 6.76 -6.92 -10.73
N ALA A 74 6.90 -6.04 -11.73
CA ALA A 74 8.05 -6.06 -12.64
C ALA A 74 9.39 -5.77 -11.92
N LEU A 75 9.36 -4.96 -10.86
CA LEU A 75 10.51 -4.70 -10.00
C LEU A 75 10.80 -5.84 -9.01
N GLY A 76 9.88 -6.81 -8.88
CA GLY A 76 9.99 -7.96 -7.98
C GLY A 76 9.56 -7.67 -6.54
N TYR A 77 8.75 -6.62 -6.32
CA TYR A 77 8.17 -6.36 -5.01
C TYR A 77 7.13 -7.42 -4.66
N SER A 78 7.18 -7.91 -3.42
CA SER A 78 6.30 -8.99 -2.93
C SER A 78 5.63 -8.71 -1.59
N GLY A 79 5.81 -7.48 -1.06
CA GLY A 79 5.19 -7.06 0.19
C GLY A 79 3.72 -6.65 0.02
N ARG A 80 3.14 -6.08 1.07
CA ARG A 80 1.73 -5.67 1.09
C ARG A 80 1.52 -4.37 0.35
N ILE A 81 0.38 -4.23 -0.32
CA ILE A 81 -0.02 -2.98 -0.97
C ILE A 81 -1.33 -2.49 -0.34
N CYS A 82 -1.36 -1.22 0.05
CA CYS A 82 -2.52 -0.52 0.58
C CYS A 82 -2.92 0.58 -0.41
N ALA A 83 -3.99 0.35 -1.16
CA ALA A 83 -4.56 1.32 -2.09
C ALA A 83 -5.58 2.22 -1.37
N PHE A 84 -5.30 3.51 -1.30
CA PHE A 84 -6.16 4.52 -0.69
C PHE A 84 -7.15 5.03 -1.72
N ALA A 85 -8.42 4.75 -1.49
CA ALA A 85 -9.51 5.17 -2.36
C ALA A 85 -10.40 6.18 -1.64
N PRO A 86 -11.12 7.05 -2.38
CA PRO A 86 -12.28 7.72 -1.80
C PRO A 86 -13.37 6.68 -1.46
N ASP A 87 -14.53 7.15 -1.01
CA ASP A 87 -15.65 6.23 -0.73
C ASP A 87 -16.03 5.45 -1.99
N LEU A 88 -16.04 4.12 -1.84
CA LEU A 88 -16.39 3.16 -2.88
C LEU A 88 -17.59 2.31 -2.41
N PRO A 89 -18.49 1.94 -3.33
CA PRO A 89 -19.64 1.10 -2.99
C PRO A 89 -19.25 -0.32 -2.58
N GLN A 90 -18.15 -0.87 -3.15
CA GLN A 90 -17.70 -2.25 -2.92
C GLN A 90 -16.16 -2.33 -2.91
N PRO A 91 -15.49 -1.81 -1.87
CA PRO A 91 -14.01 -1.77 -1.80
C PRO A 91 -13.39 -3.17 -1.83
N ASP A 92 -14.06 -4.19 -1.29
CA ASP A 92 -13.57 -5.57 -1.29
C ASP A 92 -13.48 -6.17 -2.70
N LEU A 93 -14.40 -5.80 -3.60
CA LEU A 93 -14.36 -6.23 -4.99
C LEU A 93 -13.13 -5.66 -5.70
N VAL A 94 -12.86 -4.37 -5.49
CA VAL A 94 -11.67 -3.69 -6.02
C VAL A 94 -10.39 -4.31 -5.45
N ALA A 95 -10.35 -4.60 -4.15
CA ALA A 95 -9.21 -5.27 -3.53
C ALA A 95 -8.93 -6.65 -4.15
N ALA A 96 -9.98 -7.43 -4.45
CA ALA A 96 -9.86 -8.73 -5.10
C ALA A 96 -9.32 -8.61 -6.54
N GLU A 97 -9.79 -7.63 -7.32
CA GLU A 97 -9.29 -7.36 -8.67
C GLU A 97 -7.81 -6.96 -8.66
N LEU A 98 -7.42 -6.04 -7.77
CA LEU A 98 -6.03 -5.61 -7.64
C LEU A 98 -5.12 -6.76 -7.17
N THR A 99 -5.58 -7.60 -6.24
CA THR A 99 -4.83 -8.78 -5.77
C THR A 99 -4.60 -9.78 -6.90
N ALA A 100 -5.59 -9.98 -7.79
CA ALA A 100 -5.44 -10.85 -8.95
C ALA A 100 -4.39 -10.33 -9.95
N LEU A 101 -4.31 -9.01 -10.12
CA LEU A 101 -3.30 -8.35 -10.96
C LEU A 101 -1.90 -8.40 -10.34
N ALA A 102 -1.81 -8.33 -9.01
CA ALA A 102 -0.55 -8.35 -8.27
C ALA A 102 0.11 -9.74 -8.19
N GLY A 103 -0.29 -10.70 -9.04
CA GLY A 103 0.28 -12.05 -9.03
C GLY A 103 0.08 -12.80 -7.71
N GLY A 104 -0.99 -12.47 -6.97
CA GLY A 104 -1.30 -13.07 -5.66
C GLY A 104 -0.70 -12.35 -4.46
N HIS A 105 -0.01 -11.21 -4.63
CA HIS A 105 0.38 -10.37 -3.51
C HIS A 105 -0.84 -9.69 -2.87
N PRO A 106 -0.96 -9.67 -1.53
CA PRO A 106 -2.12 -9.08 -0.87
C PRO A 106 -2.25 -7.57 -1.15
N VAL A 107 -3.39 -7.18 -1.72
CA VAL A 107 -3.78 -5.77 -1.88
C VAL A 107 -4.99 -5.48 -1.00
N SER A 108 -4.88 -4.47 -0.15
CA SER A 108 -5.97 -3.94 0.67
C SER A 108 -6.44 -2.61 0.11
N VAL A 109 -7.75 -2.35 0.12
CA VAL A 109 -8.33 -1.05 -0.24
C VAL A 109 -8.79 -0.33 1.02
N ILE A 110 -8.26 0.87 1.26
CA ILE A 110 -8.56 1.72 2.41
C ILE A 110 -9.44 2.87 1.95
N THR A 111 -10.63 3.02 2.53
CA THR A 111 -11.54 4.16 2.30
C THR A 111 -11.72 4.95 3.61
N PRO A 112 -12.12 6.24 3.54
CA PRO A 112 -12.32 7.08 4.72
C PRO A 112 -13.26 6.46 5.77
N GLY A 113 -14.28 5.71 5.32
CA GLY A 113 -15.25 5.02 6.18
C GLY A 113 -14.77 3.74 6.87
N SER A 114 -13.74 3.07 6.35
CA SER A 114 -13.24 1.79 6.90
C SER A 114 -12.56 1.92 8.27
N SER A 115 -12.09 3.12 8.60
CA SER A 115 -11.36 3.42 9.84
C SER A 115 -12.24 3.47 11.11
N ARG A 116 -13.59 3.39 10.99
CA ARG A 116 -14.50 3.57 12.13
C ARG A 116 -14.87 2.30 12.90
N HIS A 117 -14.54 1.11 12.41
CA HIS A 117 -15.04 -0.15 13.00
C HIS A 117 -14.04 -1.01 13.78
N GLN A 118 -12.80 -0.57 13.98
CA GLN A 118 -11.77 -1.37 14.67
C GLN A 118 -11.43 -0.89 16.10
N ARG A 119 -12.42 -0.34 16.82
CA ARG A 119 -12.35 -0.09 18.27
C ARG A 119 -13.53 -0.75 19.00
N SER A 120 -13.58 -2.08 19.01
CA SER A 120 -14.47 -2.83 19.91
C SER A 120 -14.06 -4.31 19.91
N ARG A 121 -12.95 -4.65 20.57
CA ARG A 121 -12.78 -5.92 21.33
C ARG A 121 -11.75 -5.71 22.43
#